data_AF-A0A8J7C125-F1
#
_entry.id   AF-A0A8J7C125-F1
#
_cell.length_a   1.000
_cell.length_b   1.000
_cell.length_c   1.000
_cell.angle_alpha   90.00
_cell.angle_beta   90.00
_cell.angle_gamma   90.00
#
_symmetry.space_group_name_H-M   'P 1'
#
loop_
_entity.id
_entity.type
_entity.pdbx_description
1 polymer ?
#
loop_
_entity_poly.entity_id
_entity_poly.type
_entity_poly.pdbx_seq_one_letter_code
_entity_poly.pdbx_strand_id
1 'polypeptide(L)'
;MKRMNLREAADRTLRSVTTLRRYLRSGRLKAEKIDGRYGPEYFVTERELSEAGLLFEAEKPIGETTDLTAAGSSLPVASLPYSTETVPLTLFQELQMKHEQLLVQYGMVRAAGMRVMELQNEVVARTEEAQGLKAQIALTRAKLFDASAPYRTQARKAELELKGRQLEIDALKEKVRGLEMLTRNAVTTETIERQFTDLLAQEEKVDRHAPETGIRRQPGYTFRRPVPPDPAGH
;
A
#
# COMPACT_ATOMS: atom_id res chain seq x y z
N MET A 1 1.48 17.17 35.75
CA MET A 1 2.10 17.94 34.65
C MET A 1 2.27 17.03 33.45
N LYS A 2 1.81 17.42 32.26
CA LYS A 2 1.89 16.55 31.09
C LYS A 2 3.32 16.57 30.55
N ARG A 3 4.03 15.44 30.69
CA ARG A 3 5.33 15.21 30.07
C ARG A 3 5.07 14.73 28.64
N MET A 4 5.81 15.29 27.68
CA MET A 4 5.73 14.88 26.29
C MET A 4 7.10 14.47 25.78
N ASN A 5 7.14 13.53 24.84
CA ASN A 5 8.38 13.14 24.19
C ASN A 5 8.83 14.23 23.19
N LEU A 6 10.09 14.14 22.72
CA LEU A 6 10.61 15.12 21.75
C LEU A 6 9.87 15.14 20.40
N ARG A 7 9.17 14.06 20.03
CA ARG A 7 8.40 14.01 18.78
C ARG A 7 7.12 14.85 18.92
N GLU A 8 6.38 14.64 20.01
CA GLU A 8 5.20 15.43 20.38
C GLU A 8 5.55 16.91 20.59
N ALA A 9 6.71 17.19 21.19
CA ALA A 9 7.20 18.57 21.32
C ALA A 9 7.53 19.20 19.96
N ALA A 10 8.07 18.42 19.02
CA ALA A 10 8.38 18.89 17.67
C ALA A 10 7.09 19.29 16.93
N ASP A 11 6.06 18.45 17.03
CA ASP A 11 4.76 18.69 16.40
C ASP A 11 4.08 19.95 16.95
N ARG A 12 4.18 20.19 18.27
CA ARG A 12 3.57 21.36 18.93
C ARG A 12 4.30 22.68 18.67
N THR A 13 5.61 22.64 18.48
CA THR A 13 6.44 23.85 18.34
C THR A 13 6.75 24.19 16.88
N LEU A 14 6.28 23.37 15.92
CA LEU A 14 6.66 23.41 14.50
C LEU A 14 8.19 23.44 14.30
N ARG A 15 8.94 22.77 15.18
CA ARG A 15 10.39 22.62 15.08
C ARG A 15 10.74 21.18 14.89
N SER A 16 11.76 20.90 14.08
CA SER A 16 12.23 19.54 13.91
C SER A 16 12.78 18.96 15.23
N VAL A 17 12.64 17.65 15.41
CA VAL A 17 13.25 16.91 16.53
C VAL A 17 14.76 17.17 16.63
N THR A 18 15.44 17.33 15.49
CA THR A 18 16.87 17.66 15.42
C THR A 18 17.20 19.03 16.01
N THR A 19 16.32 20.02 15.81
CA THR A 19 16.44 21.36 16.38
C THR A 19 16.26 21.33 17.89
N LEU A 20 15.25 20.59 18.38
CA LEU A 20 15.04 20.40 19.81
C LEU A 20 16.24 19.71 20.47
N ARG A 21 16.80 18.65 19.85
CA ARG A 21 18.05 18.01 20.32
C ARG A 21 19.23 18.97 20.34
N ARG A 22 19.33 19.92 19.40
CA ARG A 22 20.37 20.96 19.41
C ARG A 22 20.18 21.90 20.60
N TYR A 23 18.95 22.28 20.94
CA TYR A 23 18.66 23.13 22.10
C TYR A 23 18.90 22.45 23.45
N LEU A 24 18.67 21.14 23.54
CA LEU A 24 19.10 20.36 24.70
C LEU A 24 20.63 20.39 24.86
N ARG A 25 21.37 20.16 23.77
CA ARG A 25 22.84 20.19 23.79
C ARG A 25 23.41 21.57 24.14
N SER A 26 22.76 22.65 23.69
CA SER A 26 23.18 24.01 23.99
C SER A 26 22.68 24.51 25.35
N GLY A 27 21.94 23.71 26.12
CA GLY A 27 21.35 24.11 27.42
C GLY A 27 20.21 25.12 27.33
N ARG A 28 19.72 25.42 26.12
CA ARG A 28 18.62 26.38 25.89
C ARG A 28 17.26 25.79 26.24
N LEU A 29 17.13 24.46 26.16
CA LEU A 29 15.95 23.72 26.56
C LEU A 29 16.33 22.75 27.67
N LYS A 30 15.55 22.74 28.75
CA LYS A 30 15.68 21.74 29.82
C LYS A 30 14.78 20.55 29.50
N ALA A 31 15.29 19.35 29.75
CA ALA A 31 14.54 18.12 29.60
C ALA A 31 15.01 17.09 30.63
N GLU A 32 14.08 16.22 31.01
CA GLU A 32 14.36 15.06 31.85
C GLU A 32 14.83 13.91 30.96
N LYS A 33 16.02 13.38 31.26
CA LYS A 33 16.59 12.23 30.57
C LYS A 33 16.17 10.96 31.31
N ILE A 34 15.44 10.09 30.62
CA ILE A 34 14.94 8.83 31.15
C ILE A 34 15.48 7.70 30.28
N ASP A 35 16.03 6.66 30.88
CA ASP A 35 16.52 5.50 30.13
C ASP A 35 15.34 4.61 29.72
N GLY A 36 15.06 4.59 28.41
CA GLY A 36 13.98 3.82 27.80
C GLY A 36 14.45 2.48 27.24
N ARG A 37 13.49 1.69 26.72
CA ARG A 37 13.73 0.35 26.15
C ARG A 37 14.75 0.34 24.99
N TYR A 38 14.90 1.46 24.29
CA TYR A 38 15.77 1.61 23.12
C TYR A 38 16.93 2.62 23.36
N GLY A 39 17.21 2.92 24.62
CA GLY A 39 18.25 3.90 25.02
C GLY A 39 17.66 5.16 25.66
N PRO A 40 18.49 6.20 25.89
CA PRO A 40 18.08 7.39 26.61
C PRO A 40 17.08 8.23 25.79
N GLU A 41 15.91 8.48 26.38
CA GLU A 41 14.84 9.32 25.85
C GLU A 41 14.75 10.63 26.64
N TYR A 42 14.40 11.72 25.96
CA TYR A 42 14.25 13.03 26.57
C TYR A 42 12.78 13.41 26.63
N PHE A 43 12.32 13.81 27.81
CA PHE A 43 10.97 14.27 28.07
C PHE A 43 10.99 15.74 28.45
N VAL A 44 10.03 16.49 27.91
CA VAL A 44 9.91 17.93 28.11
C VAL A 44 8.51 18.25 28.61
N THR A 45 8.40 19.26 29.44
CA THR A 45 7.13 19.82 29.90
C THR A 45 6.76 21.08 29.12
N GLU A 46 5.47 21.43 29.09
CA GLU A 46 5.00 22.68 28.45
C GLU A 46 5.67 23.92 29.04
N ARG A 47 6.00 23.89 30.33
CA ARG A 47 6.72 24.98 31.01
C ARG A 47 8.14 25.14 30.47
N GLU A 48 8.89 24.07 30.30
CA GLU A 48 10.25 24.13 29.75
C GLU A 48 10.26 24.61 28.29
N LEU A 49 9.25 24.24 27.50
CA LEU A 49 9.07 24.78 26.14
C LEU A 49 8.77 26.28 26.17
N SER A 50 7.95 26.74 27.12
CA SER A 50 7.66 28.16 27.30
C SER A 50 8.88 28.96 27.74
N GLU A 51 9.68 28.44 28.68
CA GLU A 51 10.95 29.05 29.12
C GLU A 51 11.97 29.15 27.98
N ALA A 52 11.96 28.18 27.06
CA ALA A 52 12.82 28.19 25.87
C ALA A 52 12.33 29.15 24.75
N GLY A 53 11.16 29.78 24.93
CA GLY A 53 10.52 30.64 23.94
C GLY A 53 9.97 29.87 22.73
N LEU A 54 9.52 28.64 22.94
CA LEU A 54 9.06 27.72 21.89
C LEU A 54 7.54 27.54 21.84
N LEU A 55 6.77 28.42 22.48
CA LEU A 55 5.31 28.37 22.38
C LEU A 55 4.80 28.92 21.05
N PHE A 56 3.75 28.30 20.54
CA PHE A 56 2.96 28.80 19.43
C PHE A 56 2.01 29.87 19.96
N GLU A 57 2.25 31.14 19.62
CA GLU A 57 1.22 32.18 19.68
C GLU A 57 0.25 31.90 18.53
N ALA A 58 -0.94 31.38 18.87
CA ALA A 58 -2.05 31.42 17.95
C ALA A 58 -2.45 32.89 17.74
N GLU A 59 -2.63 33.27 16.47
CA GLU A 59 -3.25 34.51 15.96
C GLU A 59 -2.38 35.77 15.84
N LYS A 60 -1.78 35.94 14.66
CA LYS A 60 -1.90 37.21 13.92
C LYS A 60 -2.36 36.91 12.49
N PRO A 61 -3.43 37.57 11.99
CA PRO A 61 -4.11 37.15 10.78
C PRO A 61 -3.27 37.39 9.53
N ILE A 62 -3.44 36.46 8.62
CA ILE A 62 -2.87 36.37 7.28
C ILE A 62 -3.48 37.47 6.40
N GLY A 63 -2.65 38.39 5.94
CA GLY A 63 -2.77 39.11 4.68
C GLY A 63 -1.33 39.23 4.16
N GLU A 64 -0.98 38.97 2.92
CA GLU A 64 -1.72 39.05 1.68
C GLU A 64 -0.91 38.27 0.65
N THR A 65 -1.60 37.58 -0.24
CA THR A 65 -1.04 36.79 -1.35
C THR A 65 -0.17 37.63 -2.26
N THR A 66 1.02 37.15 -2.65
CA THR A 66 1.40 37.08 -4.06
C THR A 66 2.44 35.99 -4.27
N ASP A 67 2.19 35.22 -5.32
CA ASP A 67 3.08 34.25 -5.91
C ASP A 67 4.40 34.88 -6.41
N LEU A 68 5.32 33.97 -6.74
CA LEU A 68 6.44 34.10 -7.68
C LEU A 68 7.84 34.37 -7.08
N THR A 69 8.57 33.25 -7.01
CA THR A 69 9.90 33.04 -7.60
C THR A 69 11.14 33.76 -7.07
N ALA A 70 12.19 32.94 -7.02
CA ALA A 70 13.63 33.24 -7.02
C ALA A 70 14.32 33.35 -5.66
N ALA A 71 15.14 32.32 -5.45
CA ALA A 71 16.24 32.22 -4.52
C ALA A 71 16.95 33.55 -4.21
N GLY A 72 16.93 33.91 -2.93
CA GLY A 72 17.74 34.99 -2.38
C GLY A 72 17.44 35.07 -0.89
N SER A 73 18.44 34.82 -0.06
CA SER A 73 18.34 34.78 1.39
C SER A 73 17.67 36.03 1.99
N SER A 74 16.46 35.89 2.53
CA SER A 74 15.88 36.88 3.42
C SER A 74 16.03 36.40 4.86
N LEU A 75 17.07 36.92 5.54
CA LEU A 75 17.00 37.03 6.99
C LEU A 75 15.81 37.94 7.35
N PRO A 76 15.09 37.69 8.45
CA PRO A 76 14.04 38.59 8.89
C PRO A 76 14.71 39.90 9.33
N VAL A 77 14.65 40.92 8.47
CA VAL A 77 14.96 42.29 8.86
C VAL A 77 13.86 42.69 9.83
N ALA A 78 14.17 42.66 11.13
CA ALA A 78 13.38 43.36 12.12
C ALA A 78 13.21 44.79 11.61
N SER A 79 11.97 45.25 11.47
CA SER A 79 11.63 46.60 11.01
C SER A 79 12.29 47.61 11.95
N LEU A 80 13.47 48.09 11.56
CA LEU A 80 14.13 49.22 12.19
C LEU A 80 13.22 50.44 12.00
N PRO A 81 13.13 51.35 12.99
CA PRO A 81 12.45 52.62 12.79
C PRO A 81 13.12 53.31 11.61
N TYR A 82 12.37 53.48 10.51
CA TYR A 82 12.83 54.14 9.30
C TYR A 82 13.15 55.60 9.63
N SER A 83 14.41 55.89 9.90
CA SER A 83 14.98 57.19 9.59
C SER A 83 14.86 57.32 8.07
N THR A 84 14.05 58.26 7.59
CA THR A 84 14.00 58.64 6.17
C THR A 84 15.27 59.40 5.78
N GLU A 85 16.43 58.84 6.08
CA GLU A 85 17.71 59.33 5.60
C GLU A 85 17.92 58.73 4.22
N THR A 86 17.41 59.44 3.22
CA THR A 86 17.67 59.10 1.82
C THR A 86 19.14 59.37 1.54
N VAL A 87 19.93 58.30 1.38
CA VAL A 87 21.32 58.41 0.96
C VAL A 87 21.32 58.93 -0.48
N PRO A 88 22.02 60.04 -0.79
CA PRO A 88 22.13 60.53 -2.15
C PRO A 88 22.66 59.44 -3.08
N LEU A 89 22.03 59.28 -4.24
CA LEU A 89 22.36 58.23 -5.22
C LEU A 89 23.84 58.28 -5.64
N THR A 90 24.42 59.48 -5.70
CA THR A 90 25.83 59.69 -6.00
C THR A 90 26.75 59.06 -4.96
N LEU A 91 26.44 59.23 -3.67
CA LEU A 91 27.22 58.67 -2.58
C LEU A 91 27.08 57.14 -2.54
N PHE A 92 25.90 56.61 -2.85
CA PHE A 92 25.71 55.16 -3.01
C PHE A 92 26.55 54.60 -4.16
N GLN A 93 26.54 55.26 -5.32
CA GLN A 93 27.34 54.85 -6.48
C GLN A 93 28.85 54.88 -6.17
N GLU A 94 29.34 55.92 -5.51
CA GLU A 94 30.74 56.01 -5.09
C GLU A 94 31.11 54.90 -4.11
N LEU A 95 30.25 54.63 -3.12
CA LEU A 95 30.45 53.54 -2.16
C LEU A 95 30.47 52.18 -2.85
N GLN A 96 29.59 51.96 -3.82
CA GLN A 96 29.54 50.74 -4.63
C GLN A 96 30.84 50.57 -5.44
N MET A 97 31.30 51.61 -6.13
CA MET A 97 32.55 51.58 -6.88
C MET A 97 33.75 51.27 -5.96
N LYS A 98 33.78 51.85 -4.76
CA LYS A 98 34.82 51.55 -3.75
C LYS A 98 34.75 50.12 -3.24
N HIS A 99 33.55 49.59 -3.05
CA HIS A 99 33.35 48.20 -2.67
C HIS A 99 33.87 47.24 -3.75
N GLU A 100 33.57 47.50 -5.02
CA GLU A 100 34.08 46.72 -6.14
C GLU A 100 35.62 46.81 -6.23
N GLN A 101 36.19 48.01 -6.06
CA GLN A 101 37.65 48.19 -6.01
C GLN A 101 38.30 47.37 -4.88
N LEU A 102 37.70 47.36 -3.68
CA LEU A 102 38.19 46.55 -2.57
C LEU A 102 38.08 45.05 -2.88
N LEU A 103 36.95 44.59 -3.43
CA LEU A 103 36.78 43.18 -3.82
C LEU A 103 37.82 42.73 -4.84
N VAL A 104 38.18 43.61 -5.78
CA VAL A 104 39.24 43.34 -6.76
C VAL A 104 40.61 43.37 -6.10
N GLN A 105 40.90 44.37 -5.26
CA GLN A 105 42.19 44.52 -4.57
C GLN A 105 42.49 43.33 -3.64
N TYR A 106 41.48 42.86 -2.90
CA TYR A 106 41.59 41.67 -2.05
C TYR A 106 41.44 40.35 -2.84
N GLY A 107 41.35 40.41 -4.18
CA GLY A 107 41.28 39.24 -5.05
C GLY A 107 40.01 38.41 -4.90
N MET A 108 38.99 38.91 -4.20
CA MET A 108 37.74 38.19 -3.93
C MET A 108 36.97 37.90 -5.21
N VAL A 109 36.99 38.79 -6.21
CA VAL A 109 36.36 38.55 -7.52
C VAL A 109 37.01 37.36 -8.24
N ARG A 110 38.35 37.28 -8.21
CA ARG A 110 39.09 36.17 -8.82
C ARG A 110 38.89 34.86 -8.06
N ALA A 111 38.94 34.92 -6.72
CA ALA A 111 38.70 33.75 -5.87
C ALA A 111 37.28 33.21 -6.04
N ALA A 112 36.28 34.09 -6.14
CA ALA A 112 34.90 33.72 -6.44
C ALA A 112 34.80 33.05 -7.82
N GLY A 113 35.45 33.60 -8.85
CA GLY A 113 35.49 33.01 -10.20
C GLY A 113 36.12 31.62 -10.22
N MET A 114 37.26 31.44 -9.55
CA MET A 114 37.92 30.13 -9.43
C MET A 114 37.03 29.11 -8.72
N ARG A 115 36.37 29.50 -7.62
CA ARG A 115 35.46 28.63 -6.87
C ARG A 115 34.24 28.23 -7.68
N VAL A 116 33.71 29.12 -8.51
CA VAL A 116 32.60 28.80 -9.42
C VAL A 116 33.04 27.76 -10.46
N MET A 117 34.24 27.90 -11.04
CA MET A 117 34.77 26.90 -11.97
C MET A 117 35.01 25.55 -11.30
N GLU A 118 35.55 25.53 -10.07
CA GLU A 118 35.73 24.30 -9.29
C GLU A 118 34.40 23.58 -9.04
N LEU A 119 33.37 24.33 -8.64
CA LEU A 119 32.02 23.78 -8.44
C LEU A 119 31.40 23.28 -9.74
N GLN A 120 31.60 23.98 -10.85
CA GLN A 120 31.14 23.52 -12.17
C GLN A 120 31.82 22.20 -12.55
N ASN A 121 33.14 22.10 -12.36
CA ASN A 121 33.89 20.87 -12.61
C ASN A 121 33.42 19.72 -11.71
N GLU A 122 33.17 19.97 -10.43
CA GLU A 122 32.64 18.96 -9.51
C GLU A 122 31.24 18.49 -9.91
N VAL A 123 30.37 19.41 -10.35
CA VAL A 123 29.04 19.06 -10.87
C VAL A 123 29.17 18.20 -12.12
N VAL A 124 30.02 18.57 -13.08
CA VAL A 124 30.25 17.78 -14.30
C VAL A 124 30.75 16.38 -13.95
N ALA A 125 31.79 16.27 -13.12
CA ALA A 125 32.33 14.97 -12.70
C ALA A 125 31.27 14.09 -12.02
N ARG A 126 30.48 14.65 -11.10
CA ARG A 126 29.38 13.91 -10.44
C ARG A 126 28.29 13.51 -11.41
N THR A 127 27.98 14.32 -12.41
CA THR A 127 26.98 13.97 -13.43
C THR A 127 27.47 12.82 -14.31
N GLU A 128 28.75 12.80 -14.70
CA GLU A 128 29.35 11.70 -15.45
C GLU A 128 29.38 10.41 -14.64
N GLU A 129 29.77 10.46 -13.37
CA GLU A 129 29.72 9.32 -12.45
C GLU A 129 28.29 8.78 -12.30
N ALA A 130 27.31 9.66 -12.10
CA ALA A 130 25.92 9.28 -11.98
C ALA A 130 25.38 8.63 -13.27
N GLN A 131 25.80 9.11 -14.44
CA GLN A 131 25.46 8.50 -15.73
C GLN A 131 26.12 7.13 -15.88
N GLY A 132 27.40 6.99 -15.51
CA GLY A 132 28.12 5.71 -15.52
C GLY A 132 27.45 4.66 -14.63
N LEU A 133 27.08 5.03 -13.41
CA LEU A 133 26.35 4.14 -12.49
C LEU A 133 24.98 3.74 -13.04
N LYS A 134 24.24 4.69 -13.64
CA LYS A 134 22.95 4.38 -14.30
C LYS A 134 23.12 3.38 -15.44
N ALA A 135 24.17 3.51 -16.25
CA ALA A 135 24.48 2.58 -17.32
C ALA A 135 24.80 1.17 -16.77
N GLN A 136 25.59 1.08 -15.69
CA GLN A 136 25.88 -0.20 -15.03
C GLN A 136 24.62 -0.84 -14.43
N ILE A 137 23.73 -0.05 -13.82
CA ILE A 137 22.44 -0.52 -13.33
C ILE A 137 21.57 -1.04 -14.48
N ALA A 138 21.53 -0.34 -15.61
CA ALA A 138 20.78 -0.78 -16.78
C ALA A 138 21.32 -2.12 -17.32
N LEU A 139 22.65 -2.25 -17.41
CA LEU A 139 23.31 -3.46 -17.89
C LEU A 139 23.09 -4.65 -16.95
N THR A 140 23.22 -4.46 -15.64
CA THR A 140 22.94 -5.50 -14.65
C THR A 140 21.48 -5.91 -14.66
N ARG A 141 20.55 -4.97 -14.79
CA ARG A 141 19.11 -5.27 -14.94
C ARG A 141 18.81 -6.06 -16.21
N ALA A 142 19.43 -5.72 -17.35
CA ALA A 142 19.29 -6.47 -18.59
C ALA A 142 19.78 -7.91 -18.42
N LYS A 143 20.98 -8.11 -17.84
CA LYS A 143 21.52 -9.44 -17.53
C LYS A 143 20.59 -10.25 -16.63
N LEU A 144 20.04 -9.63 -15.59
CA LEU A 144 19.09 -10.29 -14.68
C LEU A 144 17.78 -10.63 -15.40
N PHE A 145 17.30 -9.75 -16.28
CA PHE A 145 16.12 -10.00 -17.09
C PHE A 145 16.32 -11.22 -18.00
N ASP A 146 17.43 -11.27 -18.73
CA ASP A 146 17.78 -12.38 -19.61
C ASP A 146 17.97 -13.69 -18.83
N ALA A 147 18.66 -13.63 -17.69
CA ALA A 147 18.83 -14.78 -16.81
C ALA A 147 17.49 -15.27 -16.22
N SER A 148 16.52 -14.37 -16.01
CA SER A 148 15.19 -14.72 -15.49
C SER A 148 14.23 -15.27 -16.55
N ALA A 149 14.48 -15.01 -17.84
CA ALA A 149 13.63 -15.44 -18.95
C ALA A 149 13.36 -16.96 -18.96
N PRO A 150 14.35 -17.86 -18.87
CA PRO A 150 14.08 -19.30 -18.85
C PRO A 150 13.19 -19.70 -17.68
N TYR A 151 13.43 -19.18 -16.48
CA TYR A 151 12.61 -19.48 -15.30
C TYR A 151 11.17 -19.02 -15.47
N ARG A 152 10.93 -17.86 -16.08
CA ARG A 152 9.56 -17.41 -16.38
C ARG A 152 8.85 -18.33 -17.37
N THR A 153 9.56 -18.79 -18.40
CA THR A 153 8.98 -19.76 -19.35
C THR A 153 8.70 -21.11 -18.69
N GLN A 154 9.58 -21.59 -17.82
CA GLN A 154 9.38 -22.81 -17.04
C GLN A 154 8.19 -22.68 -16.09
N ALA A 155 8.07 -21.56 -15.37
CA ALA A 155 6.92 -21.28 -14.51
C ALA A 155 5.61 -21.31 -15.30
N ARG A 156 5.57 -20.67 -16.47
CA ARG A 156 4.39 -20.68 -17.35
C ARG A 156 4.05 -22.09 -17.85
N LYS A 157 5.05 -22.91 -18.20
CA LYS A 157 4.84 -24.31 -18.59
C LYS A 157 4.27 -25.12 -17.43
N ALA A 158 4.85 -25.00 -16.24
CA ALA A 158 4.37 -25.67 -15.03
C ALA A 158 2.93 -25.27 -14.69
N GLU A 159 2.56 -23.99 -14.83
CA GLU A 159 1.18 -23.52 -14.65
C GLU A 159 0.20 -24.16 -15.64
N LEU A 160 0.58 -24.29 -16.91
CA LEU A 160 -0.25 -24.93 -17.92
C LEU A 160 -0.41 -26.44 -17.65
N GLU A 161 0.66 -27.11 -17.22
CA GLU A 161 0.61 -28.52 -16.82
C GLU A 161 -0.30 -28.75 -15.61
N LEU A 162 -0.21 -27.88 -14.59
CA LEU A 162 -1.10 -27.95 -13.43
C LEU A 162 -2.56 -27.74 -13.82
N LYS A 163 -2.85 -26.77 -14.69
CA LYS A 163 -4.20 -26.58 -15.23
C LYS A 163 -4.69 -27.80 -16.01
N GLY A 164 -3.83 -28.41 -16.83
CA GLY A 164 -4.15 -29.63 -17.56
C GLY A 164 -4.50 -30.79 -16.62
N ARG A 165 -3.68 -31.04 -15.59
CA ARG A 165 -3.94 -32.06 -14.57
C ARG A 165 -5.21 -31.77 -13.78
N GLN A 166 -5.51 -30.50 -13.49
CA GLN A 166 -6.73 -30.13 -12.80
C GLN A 166 -7.98 -30.49 -13.62
N LEU A 167 -7.97 -30.20 -14.93
CA LEU A 167 -9.06 -30.61 -15.83
C LEU A 167 -9.21 -32.13 -15.89
N GLU A 168 -8.10 -32.87 -15.91
CA GLU A 168 -8.13 -34.33 -15.87
C GLU A 168 -8.73 -34.86 -14.57
N ILE A 169 -8.32 -34.31 -13.42
CA ILE A 169 -8.89 -34.65 -12.11
C ILE A 169 -10.40 -34.41 -12.11
N ASP A 170 -10.86 -33.29 -12.66
CA ASP A 170 -12.28 -32.95 -12.65
C ASP A 170 -13.08 -33.88 -13.59
N ALA A 171 -12.53 -34.24 -14.76
CA ALA A 171 -13.12 -35.26 -15.64
C ALA A 171 -13.16 -36.66 -14.98
N LEU A 172 -12.11 -37.04 -14.24
CA LEU A 172 -12.08 -38.30 -13.49
C LEU A 172 -13.10 -38.30 -12.36
N LYS A 173 -13.28 -37.18 -11.64
CA LYS A 173 -14.33 -37.04 -10.62
C LYS A 173 -15.72 -37.20 -11.21
N GLU A 174 -15.98 -36.64 -12.38
CA GLU A 174 -17.26 -36.82 -13.07
C GLU A 174 -17.50 -38.27 -13.48
N LYS A 175 -16.47 -38.97 -13.99
CA LYS A 175 -16.56 -40.41 -14.29
C LYS A 175 -16.85 -41.23 -13.04
N VAL A 176 -16.17 -40.94 -11.93
CA VAL A 176 -16.41 -41.61 -10.64
C VAL A 176 -17.85 -41.36 -10.19
N ARG A 177 -18.35 -40.12 -10.24
CA ARG A 177 -19.75 -39.81 -9.92
C ARG A 177 -20.74 -40.57 -10.81
N GLY A 178 -20.45 -40.68 -12.11
CA GLY A 178 -21.28 -41.46 -13.05
C GLY A 178 -21.32 -42.94 -12.67
N LEU A 179 -20.18 -43.54 -12.34
CA LEU A 179 -20.10 -44.93 -11.87
C LEU A 179 -20.79 -45.12 -10.52
N GLU A 180 -20.63 -44.18 -9.59
CA GLU A 180 -21.36 -44.17 -8.31
C GLU A 180 -22.88 -44.11 -8.52
N MET A 181 -23.37 -43.33 -9.48
CA MET A 181 -24.79 -43.30 -9.82
C MET A 181 -25.25 -44.63 -10.44
N LEU A 182 -24.48 -45.21 -11.37
CA LEU A 182 -24.81 -46.50 -11.98
C LEU A 182 -24.83 -47.64 -10.96
N THR A 183 -23.86 -47.67 -10.03
CA THR A 183 -23.82 -48.66 -8.96
C THR A 183 -24.99 -48.48 -7.99
N ARG A 184 -25.35 -47.24 -7.62
CA ARG A 184 -26.56 -46.97 -6.82
C ARG A 184 -27.81 -47.46 -7.54
N ASN A 185 -27.94 -47.16 -8.84
CA ASN A 185 -29.08 -47.61 -9.64
C ASN A 185 -29.13 -49.14 -9.72
N ALA A 186 -28.00 -49.80 -9.97
CA ALA A 186 -27.91 -51.27 -10.01
C ALA A 186 -28.30 -51.91 -8.66
N VAL A 187 -27.82 -51.36 -7.54
CA VAL A 187 -28.22 -51.81 -6.20
C VAL A 187 -29.73 -51.61 -5.99
N THR A 188 -30.29 -50.47 -6.41
CA THR A 188 -31.74 -50.25 -6.29
C THR A 188 -32.53 -51.22 -7.16
N THR A 189 -32.12 -51.50 -8.40
CA THR A 189 -32.81 -52.47 -9.26
C THR A 189 -32.74 -53.88 -8.68
N GLU A 190 -31.58 -54.31 -8.17
CA GLU A 190 -31.46 -55.61 -7.51
C GLU A 190 -32.36 -55.72 -6.27
N THR A 191 -32.47 -54.65 -5.47
CA THR A 191 -33.38 -54.65 -4.31
C THR A 191 -34.85 -54.68 -4.72
N ILE A 192 -35.22 -53.98 -5.79
CA ILE A 192 -36.58 -53.96 -6.33
C ILE A 192 -36.93 -55.36 -6.86
N GLU A 193 -36.04 -55.99 -7.64
CA GLU A 193 -36.24 -57.35 -8.15
C GLU A 193 -36.45 -58.37 -7.02
N ARG A 194 -35.64 -58.29 -5.95
CA ARG A 194 -35.81 -59.15 -4.75
C ARG A 194 -37.18 -58.93 -4.09
N GLN A 195 -37.59 -57.68 -3.91
CA GLN A 195 -38.91 -57.36 -3.36
C GLN A 195 -40.05 -57.89 -4.24
N PHE A 196 -39.93 -57.79 -5.57
CA PHE A 196 -40.91 -58.36 -6.50
C PHE A 196 -40.98 -59.89 -6.40
N THR A 197 -39.84 -60.59 -6.32
CA THR A 197 -39.84 -62.04 -6.15
C THR A 197 -40.45 -62.47 -4.82
N ASP A 198 -40.21 -61.72 -3.74
CA ASP A 198 -40.81 -61.98 -2.42
C ASP A 198 -42.33 -61.80 -2.44
N LEU A 199 -42.83 -60.76 -3.12
CA LEU A 199 -44.26 -60.51 -3.29
C LEU A 199 -44.94 -61.61 -4.14
N LEU A 200 -44.34 -62.02 -5.25
CA LEU A 200 -44.86 -63.12 -6.06
C LEU A 200 -44.93 -64.43 -5.26
N ALA A 201 -43.90 -64.72 -4.45
CA ALA A 201 -43.90 -65.88 -3.56
C ALA A 201 -44.95 -65.76 -2.44
N GLN A 202 -45.31 -64.55 -2.01
CA GLN A 202 -46.41 -64.31 -1.08
C GLN A 202 -47.77 -64.49 -1.76
N GLU A 203 -47.98 -63.96 -2.95
CA GLU A 203 -49.20 -64.18 -3.74
C GLU A 203 -49.43 -65.66 -4.01
N GLU A 204 -48.39 -66.40 -4.40
CA GLU A 204 -48.50 -67.84 -4.63
C GLU A 204 -48.87 -68.61 -3.34
N LYS A 205 -48.37 -68.17 -2.17
CA LYS A 205 -48.77 -68.74 -0.87
C LYS A 205 -50.22 -68.39 -0.53
N VAL A 206 -50.67 -67.18 -0.82
CA VAL A 206 -52.05 -66.74 -0.60
C VAL A 206 -53.01 -67.49 -1.51
N ASP A 207 -52.68 -67.68 -2.79
CA ASP A 207 -53.47 -68.45 -3.75
C ASP A 207 -53.55 -69.93 -3.36
N ARG A 208 -52.46 -70.52 -2.83
CA ARG A 208 -52.48 -71.88 -2.27
C ARG A 208 -53.31 -72.01 -0.98
N HIS A 209 -53.58 -70.90 -0.29
CA HIS A 209 -54.37 -70.86 0.93
C HIS A 209 -55.74 -70.20 0.76
N ALA A 210 -56.13 -69.82 -0.46
CA ALA A 210 -57.44 -69.28 -0.77
C ALA A 210 -58.47 -70.43 -0.82
N PRO A 211 -59.43 -70.50 0.11
CA PRO A 211 -60.55 -71.43 -0.04
C PRO A 211 -61.44 -70.98 -1.20
N GLU A 212 -61.99 -71.94 -1.94
CA GLU A 212 -63.02 -71.74 -2.97
C GLU A 212 -64.26 -71.05 -2.35
N THR A 213 -64.25 -69.73 -2.26
CA THR A 213 -65.44 -68.94 -1.97
C THR A 213 -65.83 -68.18 -3.23
N GLY A 214 -66.84 -68.69 -3.92
CA GLY A 214 -67.49 -68.00 -5.02
C GLY A 214 -68.03 -66.65 -4.58
N ILE A 215 -67.40 -65.57 -5.05
CA ILE A 215 -67.99 -64.23 -5.02
C ILE A 215 -67.96 -63.66 -6.45
N ARG A 216 -69.17 -63.42 -6.91
CA ARG A 216 -69.61 -62.86 -8.19
C ARG A 216 -68.90 -61.53 -8.49
N ARG A 217 -68.16 -61.46 -9.61
CA ARG A 217 -67.63 -60.19 -10.16
C ARG A 217 -68.81 -59.26 -10.49
N GLN A 218 -68.88 -58.08 -9.88
CA GLN A 218 -69.69 -56.97 -10.39
C GLN A 218 -68.87 -56.15 -11.41
N PRO A 219 -69.42 -55.81 -12.58
CA PRO A 219 -68.76 -54.92 -13.53
C PRO A 219 -69.11 -53.46 -13.21
N GLY A 220 -68.11 -52.57 -13.29
CA GLY A 220 -68.35 -51.13 -13.39
C GLY A 220 -67.74 -50.31 -12.26
N TYR A 221 -66.45 -50.01 -12.39
CA TYR A 221 -65.90 -48.75 -11.91
C TYR A 221 -64.92 -48.23 -12.95
N THR A 222 -65.36 -47.24 -13.73
CA THR A 222 -64.52 -46.50 -14.65
C THR A 222 -63.64 -45.56 -13.85
N PHE A 223 -62.33 -45.86 -13.82
CA PHE A 223 -61.32 -45.01 -13.21
C PHE A 223 -61.17 -43.74 -14.06
N ARG A 224 -61.72 -42.60 -13.60
CA ARG A 224 -61.45 -41.28 -14.19
C ARG A 224 -59.96 -40.97 -14.00
N ARG A 225 -59.22 -40.84 -15.11
CA ARG A 225 -57.86 -40.28 -15.09
C ARG A 225 -57.91 -38.84 -14.56
N PRO A 226 -57.07 -38.45 -13.57
CA PRO A 226 -56.85 -37.04 -13.30
C PRO A 226 -56.06 -36.43 -14.45
N VAL A 227 -56.57 -35.31 -14.98
CA VAL A 227 -55.94 -34.47 -15.98
C VAL A 227 -54.76 -33.73 -15.31
N PRO A 228 -53.55 -33.71 -15.89
CA PRO A 228 -52.45 -32.92 -15.35
C PRO A 228 -52.73 -31.41 -15.53
N PRO A 229 -52.39 -30.54 -14.56
CA PRO A 229 -52.49 -29.10 -14.74
C PRO A 229 -51.43 -28.60 -15.74
N ASP A 230 -51.86 -27.70 -16.63
CA ASP A 230 -50.99 -26.96 -17.56
C ASP A 230 -49.85 -26.24 -16.82
N PRO A 231 -48.60 -26.32 -17.30
CA PRO A 231 -47.57 -25.39 -16.88
C PRO A 231 -47.67 -24.09 -17.68
N ALA A 232 -48.38 -23.10 -17.13
CA ALA A 232 -48.22 -21.71 -17.51
C ALA A 232 -47.12 -21.07 -16.64
N GLY A 233 -46.11 -20.50 -17.31
CA GLY A 233 -45.34 -19.34 -16.82
C GLY A 233 -44.09 -19.63 -15.98
N HIS A 234 -42.92 -19.65 -16.63
CA HIS A 234 -41.93 -18.56 -16.60
C HIS A 234 -40.81 -18.81 -17.62
#